data_AF-A0A386WHD0-F1
#
_entry.id   AF-A0A386WHD0-F1
#
_cell.length_a   1.000
_cell.length_b   1.000
_cell.length_c   1.000
_cell.angle_alpha   90.00
_cell.angle_beta   90.00
_cell.angle_gamma   90.00
#
_symmetry.space_group_name_H-M   'P 1'
#
loop_
_entity.id
_entity.type
_entity.pdbx_description
1 polymer ?
#
loop_
_entity_poly.entity_id
_entity_poly.type
_entity_poly.pdbx_seq_one_letter_code
_entity_poly.pdbx_strand_id
1 'polypeptide(L)'
;MERPGVASLIERFEELRIQGRGYLEVRGDAAFPVLTLGFTGSAAVVQLIADEDAVSLLAADEPAVADAGVLILDEPVRFTANFVLDLERAWRVVEEFVRTGDAGLAGEWREL
;
A
#
# COMPACT_ATOMS: atom_id res chain seq x y z
N MET A 1 13.24 19.36 -1.27
CA MET A 1 12.47 18.35 -2.02
C MET A 1 11.03 18.48 -1.54
N GLU A 2 10.23 19.26 -2.25
CA GLU A 2 8.81 19.47 -1.96
C GLU A 2 8.06 18.16 -2.23
N ARG A 3 7.02 17.85 -1.44
CA ARG A 3 6.21 16.65 -1.71
C ARG A 3 5.52 16.80 -3.06
N PRO A 4 5.47 15.73 -3.86
CA PRO A 4 4.48 15.64 -4.92
C PRO A 4 3.10 15.83 -4.27
N GLY A 5 2.31 16.81 -4.73
CA GLY A 5 0.94 16.98 -4.27
C GLY A 5 0.08 15.74 -4.59
N VAL A 6 -1.12 15.68 -4.01
CA VAL A 6 -2.09 14.59 -4.24
C VAL A 6 -2.29 14.29 -5.73
N ALA A 7 -2.35 15.32 -6.57
CA ALA A 7 -2.50 15.17 -8.03
C ALA A 7 -1.34 14.38 -8.66
N SER A 8 -0.10 14.70 -8.32
CA SER A 8 1.06 13.96 -8.83
C SER A 8 1.16 12.53 -8.29
N LEU A 9 0.59 12.25 -7.13
CA LEU A 9 0.49 10.87 -6.62
C LEU A 9 -0.52 10.05 -7.43
N ILE A 10 -1.66 10.64 -7.78
CA ILE A 10 -2.68 10.01 -8.63
C ILE A 10 -2.11 9.72 -10.03
N GLU A 11 -1.47 10.71 -10.65
CA GLU A 11 -0.82 10.52 -11.96
C GLU A 11 0.21 9.39 -11.92
N ARG A 12 1.04 9.38 -10.87
CA ARG A 12 2.05 8.33 -10.69
C ARG A 12 1.42 6.94 -10.50
N PHE A 13 0.32 6.85 -9.77
CA PHE A 13 -0.40 5.60 -9.59
C PHE A 13 -0.99 5.09 -10.92
N GLU A 14 -1.62 5.97 -11.70
CA GLU A 14 -2.21 5.60 -12.99
C GLU A 14 -1.14 5.12 -13.98
N GLU A 15 0.04 5.75 -14.02
CA GLU A 15 1.18 5.25 -14.81
C GLU A 15 1.57 3.82 -14.44
N LEU A 16 1.70 3.53 -13.15
CA LEU A 16 2.03 2.19 -12.65
C LEU A 16 0.90 1.19 -12.92
N ARG A 17 -0.36 1.62 -12.79
CA ARG A 17 -1.54 0.81 -13.06
C ARG A 17 -1.57 0.37 -14.52
N ILE A 18 -1.27 1.26 -15.45
CA ILE A 18 -1.14 0.96 -16.89
C ILE A 18 -0.04 -0.09 -17.14
N GLN A 19 1.05 -0.06 -16.36
CA GLN A 19 2.11 -1.07 -16.43
C GLN A 19 1.70 -2.42 -15.82
N GLY A 20 0.56 -2.48 -15.12
CA GLY A 20 0.02 -3.69 -14.48
C GLY A 20 0.79 -4.14 -13.24
N ARG A 21 1.75 -3.34 -12.75
CA ARG A 21 2.50 -3.60 -11.53
C ARG A 21 3.17 -2.32 -11.05
N GLY A 22 3.43 -2.22 -9.76
CA GLY A 22 4.12 -1.06 -9.23
C GLY A 22 4.30 -1.10 -7.73
N TYR A 23 5.09 -0.14 -7.27
CA TYR A 23 5.36 0.12 -5.87
C TYR A 23 5.27 1.63 -5.62
N LEU A 24 4.60 2.01 -4.53
CA LEU A 24 4.44 3.39 -4.09
C LEU A 24 4.75 3.50 -2.60
N GLU A 25 5.35 4.62 -2.22
CA GLU A 25 5.55 5.01 -0.82
C GLU A 25 4.94 6.38 -0.60
N VAL A 26 4.11 6.50 0.43
CA VAL A 26 3.53 7.76 0.86
C VAL A 26 3.78 7.99 2.34
N ARG A 27 4.07 9.23 2.69
CA ARG A 27 4.38 9.65 4.06
C ARG A 27 3.61 10.92 4.40
N GLY A 28 3.06 10.98 5.62
CA GLY A 28 2.53 12.21 6.21
C GLY A 28 3.66 13.15 6.62
N ASP A 29 3.39 14.35 7.15
CA ASP A 29 4.36 15.45 7.38
C ASP A 29 5.63 15.09 8.18
N ALA A 30 5.59 14.04 8.98
CA ALA A 30 6.74 13.52 9.71
C ALA A 30 7.51 12.43 8.93
N ALA A 31 8.58 11.91 9.55
CA ALA A 31 9.31 10.77 8.98
C ALA A 31 8.46 9.50 8.93
N PHE A 32 7.56 9.35 9.91
CA PHE A 32 6.63 8.23 10.07
C PHE A 32 5.23 8.75 10.42
N PRO A 33 4.17 7.97 10.18
CA PRO A 33 4.19 6.67 9.50
C PRO A 33 4.44 6.78 7.99
N VAL A 34 5.00 5.70 7.42
CA VAL A 34 5.10 5.51 5.97
C VAL A 34 4.14 4.39 5.57
N LEU A 35 3.30 4.66 4.57
CA LEU A 35 2.42 3.66 3.97
C LEU A 35 3.00 3.27 2.61
N THR A 36 3.12 1.97 2.36
CA THR A 36 3.59 1.45 1.07
C THR A 36 2.47 0.67 0.39
N LEU A 37 2.42 0.74 -0.94
CA LEU A 37 1.51 -0.02 -1.78
C LEU A 37 2.32 -0.75 -2.84
N GLY A 38 2.35 -2.07 -2.76
CA GLY A 38 2.90 -2.94 -3.80
C GLY A 38 1.80 -3.71 -4.51
N PHE A 39 1.85 -3.82 -5.84
CA PHE A 39 0.83 -4.56 -6.58
C PHE A 39 1.34 -5.23 -7.87
N THR A 40 0.58 -6.22 -8.33
CA THR A 40 0.72 -6.87 -9.64
C THR A 40 -0.65 -7.36 -10.11
N GLY A 41 -1.08 -6.94 -11.31
CA GLY A 41 -2.44 -7.10 -11.77
C GLY A 41 -3.42 -6.39 -10.84
N SER A 42 -4.45 -7.11 -10.38
CA SER A 42 -5.41 -6.63 -9.38
C SER A 42 -5.02 -6.97 -7.94
N ALA A 43 -3.94 -7.74 -7.73
CA ALA A 43 -3.50 -8.12 -6.40
C ALA A 43 -2.58 -7.05 -5.81
N ALA A 44 -2.89 -6.59 -4.60
CA ALA A 44 -2.16 -5.53 -3.92
C ALA A 44 -1.91 -5.88 -2.45
N VAL A 45 -0.84 -5.34 -1.89
CA VAL A 45 -0.52 -5.41 -0.45
C VAL A 45 -0.19 -4.01 0.02
N VAL A 46 -0.71 -3.66 1.19
CA VAL A 46 -0.41 -2.39 1.86
C VAL A 46 0.40 -2.69 3.11
N GLN A 47 1.53 -2.00 3.25
CA GLN A 47 2.36 -2.07 4.46
C GLN A 47 2.34 -0.72 5.18
N LEU A 48 2.34 -0.76 6.50
CA LEU A 48 2.50 0.39 7.38
C LEU A 48 3.81 0.25 8.13
N ILE A 49 4.68 1.23 7.98
CA ILE A 49 5.92 1.37 8.75
C ILE A 49 5.64 2.47 9.77
N ALA A 50 5.38 2.08 11.01
CA ALA A 50 4.96 2.99 12.08
C ALA A 50 6.15 3.74 12.70
N ASP A 51 7.33 3.10 12.73
CA ASP A 51 8.61 3.66 13.15
C ASP A 51 9.76 2.84 12.53
N GLU A 52 10.99 3.00 13.02
CA GLU A 52 12.18 2.33 12.49
C GLU A 52 12.14 0.80 12.64
N ASP A 53 11.38 0.27 13.58
CA ASP A 53 11.36 -1.15 13.94
C ASP A 53 9.98 -1.81 13.74
N ALA A 54 8.91 -1.02 13.61
CA ALA A 54 7.54 -1.53 13.52
C ALA A 54 6.99 -1.54 12.08
N VAL A 55 6.83 -2.74 11.50
CA VAL A 55 6.19 -2.97 10.21
C VAL A 55 4.94 -3.83 10.37
N SER A 56 3.84 -3.40 9.76
CA SER A 56 2.58 -4.11 9.74
C SER A 56 2.00 -4.27 8.34
N LEU A 57 1.25 -5.34 8.11
CA LEU A 57 0.47 -5.57 6.89
C LEU A 57 -1.02 -5.34 7.15
N LEU A 58 -1.71 -4.73 6.19
CA LEU A 58 -3.17 -4.61 6.25
C LEU A 58 -3.81 -5.97 5.98
N ALA A 59 -4.59 -6.47 6.93
CA ALA A 59 -5.38 -7.67 6.74
C ALA A 59 -6.51 -7.41 5.73
N ALA A 60 -6.74 -8.38 4.85
CA ALA A 60 -7.89 -8.36 3.97
C ALA A 60 -9.16 -8.63 4.78
N ASP A 61 -10.16 -7.76 4.61
CA ASP A 61 -11.49 -7.95 5.22
C ASP A 61 -12.11 -9.30 4.80
N GLU A 62 -11.87 -9.69 3.53
CA GLU A 62 -12.15 -11.01 2.98
C GLU A 62 -10.87 -11.56 2.33
N PRO A 63 -10.38 -12.75 2.73
CA PRO A 63 -9.18 -13.33 2.14
C PRO A 63 -9.31 -13.54 0.63
N ALA A 64 -8.22 -13.31 -0.10
CA ALA A 64 -8.15 -13.62 -1.52
C ALA A 64 -8.32 -15.13 -1.79
N VAL A 65 -8.61 -15.48 -3.05
CA VAL A 65 -8.75 -16.89 -3.47
C VAL A 65 -7.42 -17.65 -3.35
N ALA A 66 -6.29 -16.95 -3.50
CA ALA A 66 -4.96 -17.54 -3.45
C ALA A 66 -3.91 -16.51 -3.01
N ASP A 67 -2.76 -17.02 -2.59
CA ASP A 67 -1.55 -16.22 -2.39
C ASP A 67 -1.15 -15.50 -3.68
N ALA A 68 -0.57 -14.31 -3.54
CA ALA A 68 -0.15 -13.51 -4.68
C ALA A 68 1.30 -13.02 -4.52
N GLY A 69 1.98 -12.88 -5.65
CA GLY A 69 3.24 -12.15 -5.74
C GLY A 69 2.96 -10.71 -6.10
N VAL A 70 3.47 -9.76 -5.32
CA VAL A 70 3.40 -8.32 -5.62
C VAL A 70 4.80 -7.70 -5.61
N LEU A 71 4.94 -6.54 -6.23
CA LEU A 71 6.21 -5.83 -6.33
C LEU A 71 6.46 -5.00 -5.06
N ILE A 72 7.55 -5.27 -4.35
CA ILE A 72 8.06 -4.46 -3.24
C ILE A 72 9.47 -4.01 -3.61
N LEU A 73 9.72 -2.71 -3.72
CA LEU A 73 11.03 -2.16 -4.11
C LEU A 73 11.66 -2.87 -5.34
N ASP A 74 10.85 -3.08 -6.39
CA ASP A 74 11.20 -3.80 -7.62
C ASP A 74 11.48 -5.31 -7.48
N GLU A 75 11.32 -5.88 -6.29
CA GLU A 75 11.42 -7.32 -6.04
C GLU A 75 10.04 -7.96 -5.89
N PRO A 76 9.76 -9.09 -6.58
CA PRO A 76 8.51 -9.82 -6.39
C PRO A 76 8.54 -10.57 -5.06
N VAL A 77 7.62 -10.22 -4.16
CA VAL A 77 7.45 -10.85 -2.84
C VAL A 77 6.10 -11.55 -2.77
N ARG A 78 6.08 -12.77 -2.23
CA ARG A 78 4.86 -13.58 -2.11
C ARG A 78 4.19 -13.35 -0.76
N PHE A 79 2.91 -13.04 -0.79
CA PHE A 79 2.07 -12.86 0.40
C PHE A 79 0.94 -13.87 0.46
N THR A 80 0.56 -14.22 1.68
CA THR A 80 -0.59 -15.10 1.91
C THR A 80 -1.88 -14.38 1.58
N ALA A 81 -2.89 -15.14 1.14
CA ALA A 81 -4.20 -14.61 0.76
C ALA A 81 -4.87 -13.67 1.80
N ASN A 82 -4.52 -13.79 3.08
CA ASN A 82 -5.04 -12.95 4.17
C ASN A 82 -4.56 -11.49 4.13
N PHE A 83 -3.54 -11.18 3.33
CA PHE A 83 -2.97 -9.83 3.18
C PHE A 83 -3.09 -9.29 1.76
N VAL A 84 -3.68 -10.07 0.86
CA VAL A 84 -3.85 -9.69 -0.55
C VAL A 84 -5.20 -9.00 -0.70
N LEU A 85 -5.14 -7.73 -1.07
CA LEU A 85 -6.29 -6.87 -1.35
C LEU A 85 -6.53 -6.76 -2.86
N ASP A 86 -7.75 -6.39 -3.23
CA ASP A 86 -8.01 -5.81 -4.54
C ASP A 86 -7.30 -4.45 -4.67
N LEU A 87 -6.73 -4.16 -5.84
CA LEU A 87 -5.98 -2.94 -6.11
C LEU A 87 -6.81 -1.67 -5.87
N GLU A 88 -8.10 -1.66 -6.18
CA GLU A 88 -8.97 -0.50 -5.97
C GLU A 88 -9.20 -0.27 -4.46
N ARG A 89 -9.34 -1.35 -3.68
CA ARG A 89 -9.42 -1.27 -2.22
C ARG A 89 -8.12 -0.75 -1.62
N ALA A 90 -6.98 -1.27 -2.08
CA ALA A 90 -5.66 -0.86 -1.60
C ALA A 90 -5.38 0.61 -1.95
N TRP A 91 -5.78 1.07 -3.14
CA TRP A 91 -5.65 2.47 -3.52
C TRP A 91 -6.48 3.41 -2.64
N ARG A 92 -7.72 3.04 -2.28
CA ARG A 92 -8.54 3.83 -1.34
C ARG A 92 -7.89 4.02 0.02
N VAL A 93 -7.12 3.03 0.50
CA VAL A 93 -6.35 3.16 1.75
C VAL A 93 -5.27 4.23 1.62
N VAL A 94 -4.55 4.26 0.50
CA VAL A 94 -3.56 5.29 0.20
C VAL A 94 -4.21 6.67 0.15
N GLU A 95 -5.33 6.81 -0.57
CA GLU A 95 -6.06 8.08 -0.68
C GLU A 95 -6.55 8.58 0.69
N GLU A 96 -7.07 7.67 1.52
CA GLU A 96 -7.52 8.01 2.86
C GLU A 96 -6.35 8.43 3.76
N PHE A 97 -5.26 7.68 3.77
CA PHE A 97 -4.07 7.99 4.55
C PHE A 97 -3.48 9.34 4.17
N VAL A 98 -3.38 9.65 2.86
CA VAL A 98 -2.87 10.95 2.40
C VAL A 98 -3.78 12.11 2.83
N ARG A 99 -5.09 11.87 2.92
CA ARG A 99 -6.08 12.87 3.32
C ARG A 99 -6.15 13.09 4.84
N THR A 100 -6.04 12.03 5.64
CA THR A 100 -6.27 12.08 7.09
C THR A 100 -5.01 11.97 7.92
N GLY A 101 -3.94 11.38 7.37
CA GLY A 101 -2.75 10.96 8.10
C GLY A 101 -2.97 9.75 9.01
N ASP A 102 -4.17 9.17 9.03
CA ASP A 102 -4.57 8.11 9.95
C ASP A 102 -4.73 6.77 9.23
N ALA A 103 -3.76 5.88 9.45
CA ALA A 103 -3.79 4.52 8.91
C ALA A 103 -4.79 3.60 9.64
N GLY A 104 -5.22 3.94 10.85
CA GLY A 104 -6.15 3.13 11.65
C GLY A 104 -7.55 3.00 11.03
N LEU A 105 -7.91 3.91 10.13
CA LEU A 105 -9.18 3.86 9.39
C LEU A 105 -9.19 2.77 8.30
N ALA A 106 -8.03 2.26 7.92
CA ALA A 106 -7.90 1.30 6.82
C ALA A 106 -8.46 -0.09 7.14
N GLY A 107 -8.47 -0.49 8.42
CA GLY A 107 -8.86 -1.82 8.87
C GLY A 107 -7.91 -2.38 9.92
N GLU A 108 -7.82 -3.72 9.98
CA GLU A 108 -6.95 -4.41 10.94
C GLU A 108 -5.52 -4.54 10.41
N TRP A 109 -4.56 -4.03 11.19
CA TRP A 109 -3.13 -4.16 10.91
C TRP A 109 -2.52 -5.33 11.68
N ARG A 110 -1.65 -6.10 11.02
CA ARG A 110 -0.90 -7.22 11.61
C ARG A 110 0.59 -6.94 11.55
N GLU A 111 1.21 -6.78 12.72
CA GLU A 111 2.65 -6.62 12.86
C GLU A 111 3.40 -7.89 12.43
N LEU A 112 4.59 -7.73 11.85
CA LEU A 112 5.45 -8.81 11.34
C LEU A 112 6.43 -9.36 12.38
#